data_AF-A0A7X6CX60-F1
#
_entry.id   AF-A0A7X6CX60-F1
#
_cell.length_a   1.000
_cell.length_b   1.000
_cell.length_c   1.000
_cell.angle_alpha   90.00
_cell.angle_beta   90.00
_cell.angle_gamma   90.00
#
_symmetry.space_group_name_H-M   'P 1'
#
loop_
_entity.id
_entity.type
_entity.pdbx_description
1 polymer ?
#
loop_
_entity_poly.entity_id
_entity_poly.type
_entity_poly.pdbx_seq_one_letter_code
_entity_poly.pdbx_strand_id
1 'polypeptide(L)'
;MAAEDDAPPAGAAPTADPAAAPDPAASWDRLSAVGPFFTLGTAPPPPGAVPLAALRDGDTRPWERRLDHIASRLGTDQRRVAASLAYQGLASRLWSVALASASVLGAVPRLTPEQLYWLPEGSTPDDLWTTEPLPAAPAPGPLSADPDGPDRPRPTGSVALPPATAAAVHRAVHTAHLEPLAHSLRATTPIAPALLRGNSASALAGAGRQLLDWARRARAPRAAERAATLTAALLHHPGTRPEWTEDSGAFRRRSCCLYYRVPGGGLCGDCVLDRPPRTGTD
;
A
#
# COMPACT_ATOMS: atom_id res chain seq x y z
N MET A 1 -9.14 72.25 15.24
CA MET A 1 -7.67 72.45 15.19
C MET A 1 -7.06 71.15 15.66
N ALA A 2 -6.30 70.49 14.77
CA ALA A 2 -5.54 69.25 14.95
C ALA A 2 -6.31 67.99 15.40
N ALA A 3 -6.51 67.09 14.42
CA ALA A 3 -6.56 65.65 14.65
C ALA A 3 -5.12 65.18 14.87
N GLU A 4 -4.90 64.34 15.88
CA GLU A 4 -3.68 63.54 16.01
C GLU A 4 -4.06 62.07 15.93
N ASP A 5 -3.51 61.44 14.89
CA ASP A 5 -3.46 60.01 14.64
C ASP A 5 -2.78 59.28 15.81
N ASP A 6 -3.41 58.21 16.32
CA ASP A 6 -2.70 57.19 17.07
C ASP A 6 -3.10 55.82 16.53
N ALA A 7 -2.38 55.39 15.50
CA ALA A 7 -2.47 54.04 14.96
C ALA A 7 -1.75 53.07 15.93
N PRO A 8 -2.36 51.93 16.30
CA PRO A 8 -1.70 50.96 17.15
C PRO A 8 -0.49 50.34 16.42
N PRO A 9 0.61 50.01 17.12
CA PRO A 9 1.75 49.37 16.49
C PRO A 9 1.34 47.99 15.98
N ALA A 10 1.75 47.69 14.74
CA ALA A 10 1.62 46.38 14.13
C ALA A 10 2.24 45.31 15.05
N GLY A 11 1.38 44.49 15.67
CA GLY A 11 1.81 43.32 16.40
C GLY A 11 2.60 42.41 15.45
N ALA A 12 3.87 42.22 15.76
CA ALA A 12 4.78 41.35 15.01
C ALA A 12 4.14 39.97 14.84
N ALA A 13 4.08 39.50 13.59
CA ALA A 13 3.74 38.11 13.29
C ALA A 13 4.70 37.18 14.05
N PRO A 14 4.24 36.04 14.58
CA PRO A 14 5.13 35.08 15.21
C PRO A 14 6.14 34.61 14.16
N THR A 15 7.41 34.95 14.37
CA THR A 15 8.53 34.46 13.58
C THR A 15 8.60 32.95 13.80
N ALA A 16 8.22 32.18 12.78
CA ALA A 16 8.39 30.74 12.77
C ALA A 16 9.89 30.43 12.92
N ASP A 17 10.21 29.63 13.93
CA ASP A 17 11.57 29.18 14.25
C ASP A 17 12.17 28.36 13.09
N PRO A 18 13.27 28.80 12.46
CA PRO A 18 13.85 28.12 11.31
C PRO A 18 14.80 26.99 11.73
N ALA A 19 14.37 26.08 12.61
CA ALA A 19 15.14 24.86 12.92
C ALA A 19 14.34 23.76 13.64
N ALA A 20 13.00 23.70 13.50
CA ALA A 20 12.27 22.55 14.03
C ALA A 20 12.64 21.28 13.22
N ALA A 21 13.28 20.32 13.89
CA ALA A 21 13.57 19.01 13.31
C ALA A 21 12.29 18.35 12.75
N PRO A 22 12.36 17.61 11.63
CA PRO A 22 11.19 17.01 11.05
C PRO A 22 10.56 16.01 12.02
N ASP A 23 9.30 16.25 12.38
CA ASP A 23 8.48 15.33 13.16
C ASP A 23 8.36 13.98 12.40
N PRO A 24 8.74 12.85 13.00
CA PRO A 24 8.53 11.52 12.43
C PRO A 24 7.07 11.27 12.03
N ALA A 25 6.09 11.85 12.74
CA ALA A 25 4.66 11.75 12.40
C ALA A 25 4.34 12.39 11.04
N ALA A 26 5.08 13.44 10.65
CA ALA A 26 4.88 14.15 9.39
C ALA A 26 5.15 13.29 8.12
N SER A 27 5.80 12.12 8.26
CA SER A 27 6.09 11.21 7.14
C SER A 27 4.90 10.31 6.77
N TRP A 28 4.15 9.77 7.73
CA TRP A 28 2.94 8.97 7.45
C TRP A 28 1.68 9.82 7.30
N ASP A 29 1.60 10.98 7.94
CA ASP A 29 0.49 11.91 7.78
C ASP A 29 0.36 12.43 6.35
N ARG A 30 1.49 12.56 5.62
CA ARG A 30 1.45 12.87 4.19
C ARG A 30 0.87 11.74 3.35
N LEU A 31 0.98 10.50 3.80
CA LEU A 31 0.44 9.32 3.12
C LEU A 31 -1.06 9.14 3.42
N SER A 32 -1.52 9.59 4.59
CA SER A 32 -2.96 9.60 4.93
C SER A 32 -3.77 10.51 3.99
N ALA A 33 -3.15 11.56 3.45
CA ALA A 33 -3.76 12.43 2.45
C ALA A 33 -4.12 11.73 1.13
N VAL A 34 -3.50 10.58 0.81
CA VAL A 34 -3.83 9.79 -0.39
C VAL A 34 -5.13 9.00 -0.18
N GLY A 35 -5.27 8.40 1.01
CA GLY A 35 -6.44 7.64 1.41
C GLY A 35 -6.11 6.54 2.43
N PRO A 36 -7.13 5.88 3.01
CA PRO A 36 -6.95 4.94 4.12
C PRO A 36 -6.17 3.67 3.73
N PHE A 37 -6.18 3.28 2.45
CA PHE A 37 -5.35 2.16 1.96
C PHE A 37 -3.84 2.47 1.93
N PHE A 38 -3.42 3.72 2.15
CA PHE A 38 -2.03 4.15 2.04
C PHE A 38 -1.37 4.40 3.40
N THR A 39 -2.12 4.30 4.49
CA THR A 39 -1.63 4.48 5.87
C THR A 39 -1.12 3.17 6.47
N LEU A 40 -0.23 3.24 7.45
CA LEU A 40 0.07 2.14 8.36
C LEU A 40 -0.21 2.60 9.78
N GLY A 41 -0.75 1.72 10.61
CA GLY A 41 -0.82 1.99 12.04
C GLY A 41 0.58 1.97 12.66
N THR A 42 0.89 2.97 13.47
CA THR A 42 2.20 3.12 14.15
C THR A 42 2.09 3.04 15.68
N ALA A 43 0.86 3.07 16.19
CA ALA A 43 0.58 2.72 17.59
C ALA A 43 0.89 1.23 17.84
N PRO A 44 1.07 0.82 19.11
CA PRO A 44 1.22 -0.59 19.45
C PRO A 44 0.14 -1.45 18.77
N PRO A 45 0.50 -2.55 18.09
CA PRO A 45 -0.47 -3.42 17.44
C PRO A 45 -1.53 -3.89 18.42
N PRO A 46 -2.82 -3.94 18.01
CA PRO A 46 -3.90 -4.36 18.91
C PRO A 46 -3.76 -5.86 19.28
N PRO A 47 -4.39 -6.29 20.39
CA PRO A 47 -4.49 -7.71 20.72
C PRO A 47 -5.05 -8.52 19.54
N GLY A 48 -4.42 -9.66 19.25
CA GLY A 48 -4.78 -10.53 18.13
C GLY A 48 -4.09 -10.20 16.80
N ALA A 49 -3.44 -9.04 16.68
CA ALA A 49 -2.56 -8.77 15.55
C ALA A 49 -1.32 -9.66 15.62
N VAL A 50 -0.90 -10.20 14.47
CA VAL A 50 0.21 -11.15 14.35
C VAL A 50 1.23 -10.64 13.35
N PRO A 51 2.55 -10.85 13.58
CA PRO A 51 3.56 -10.48 12.60
C PRO A 51 3.39 -11.32 11.33
N LEU A 52 3.57 -10.71 10.15
CA LEU A 52 3.48 -11.41 8.87
C LEU A 52 4.53 -12.53 8.73
N ALA A 53 5.66 -12.42 9.45
CA ALA A 53 6.63 -13.50 9.57
C ALA A 53 6.00 -14.82 10.03
N ALA A 54 5.06 -14.80 11.00
CA ALA A 54 4.42 -16.03 11.47
C ALA A 54 3.64 -16.73 10.34
N LEU A 55 2.93 -15.97 9.51
CA LEU A 55 2.18 -16.51 8.37
C LEU A 55 3.13 -17.00 7.28
N ARG A 56 4.19 -16.24 6.99
CA ARG A 56 5.24 -16.61 6.04
C ARG A 56 5.90 -17.93 6.42
N ASP A 57 6.17 -18.10 7.70
CA ASP A 57 6.91 -19.24 8.25
C ASP A 57 5.99 -20.46 8.52
N GLY A 58 4.73 -20.38 8.08
CA GLY A 58 3.83 -21.53 7.96
C GLY A 58 2.69 -21.59 8.98
N ASP A 59 2.52 -20.59 9.86
CA ASP A 59 1.36 -20.54 10.75
C ASP A 59 0.09 -20.23 9.94
N THR A 60 -0.77 -21.24 9.81
CA THR A 60 -2.02 -21.17 9.05
C THR A 60 -3.19 -20.61 9.85
N ARG A 61 -3.10 -20.57 11.18
CA ARG A 61 -4.22 -20.17 12.06
C ARG A 61 -4.68 -18.73 11.80
N PRO A 62 -3.79 -17.74 11.56
CA PRO A 62 -4.22 -16.40 11.15
C PRO A 62 -5.02 -16.40 9.84
N TRP A 63 -4.65 -17.23 8.87
CA TRP A 63 -5.42 -17.35 7.64
C TRP A 63 -6.81 -17.91 7.91
N GLU A 64 -6.92 -18.99 8.70
CA GLU A 64 -8.21 -19.60 9.04
C GLU A 64 -9.18 -18.58 9.64
N ARG A 65 -8.73 -17.80 10.63
CA ARG A 65 -9.53 -16.73 11.25
C ARG A 65 -9.92 -15.64 10.25
N ARG A 66 -9.01 -15.25 9.36
CA ARG A 66 -9.30 -14.29 8.27
C ARG A 66 -10.39 -14.83 7.34
N LEU A 67 -10.28 -16.09 6.94
CA LEU A 67 -11.20 -16.70 5.98
C LEU A 67 -12.59 -16.82 6.58
N ASP A 68 -12.69 -17.20 7.85
CA ASP A 68 -13.96 -17.29 8.57
C ASP A 68 -14.59 -15.90 8.71
N HIS A 69 -13.79 -14.89 9.08
CA HIS A 69 -14.24 -13.49 9.15
C HIS A 69 -14.80 -13.00 7.80
N ILE A 70 -14.06 -13.20 6.71
CA ILE A 70 -14.49 -12.75 5.37
C ILE A 70 -15.70 -13.56 4.87
N ALA A 71 -15.71 -14.89 5.06
CA ALA A 71 -16.83 -15.73 4.66
C ALA A 71 -18.12 -15.31 5.35
N SER A 72 -18.06 -15.07 6.66
CA SER A 72 -19.19 -14.57 7.45
C SER A 72 -19.67 -13.20 6.96
N ARG A 73 -18.76 -12.24 6.77
CA ARG A 73 -19.09 -10.88 6.31
C ARG A 73 -19.71 -10.84 4.90
N LEU A 74 -19.29 -11.75 4.03
CA LEU A 74 -19.77 -11.82 2.66
C LEU A 74 -20.97 -12.77 2.48
N GLY A 75 -21.36 -13.51 3.52
CA GLY A 75 -22.42 -14.51 3.43
C GLY A 75 -22.12 -15.65 2.46
N THR A 76 -20.86 -16.02 2.29
CA THR A 76 -20.43 -17.08 1.35
C THR A 76 -19.96 -18.32 2.10
N ASP A 77 -20.35 -19.50 1.64
CA ASP A 77 -19.83 -20.81 2.07
C ASP A 77 -18.57 -21.23 1.29
N GLN A 78 -18.34 -20.63 0.12
CA GLN A 78 -17.18 -20.92 -0.72
C GLN A 78 -15.88 -20.35 -0.14
N ARG A 79 -15.14 -21.18 0.60
CA ARG A 79 -13.86 -20.80 1.23
C ARG A 79 -12.82 -20.22 0.27
N ARG A 80 -12.78 -20.66 -0.98
CA ARG A 80 -11.89 -20.10 -2.03
C ARG A 80 -12.21 -18.65 -2.39
N VAL A 81 -13.47 -18.22 -2.28
CA VAL A 81 -13.88 -16.83 -2.51
C VAL A 81 -13.31 -15.97 -1.38
N ALA A 82 -13.47 -16.41 -0.13
CA ALA A 82 -12.87 -15.75 1.03
C ALA A 82 -11.34 -15.68 0.90
N ALA A 83 -10.67 -16.78 0.53
CA ALA A 83 -9.22 -16.80 0.34
C ALA A 83 -8.72 -15.82 -0.74
N SER A 84 -9.42 -15.78 -1.88
CA SER A 84 -9.12 -14.83 -2.95
C SER A 84 -9.17 -13.38 -2.46
N LEU A 85 -10.27 -13.01 -1.79
CA LEU A 85 -10.52 -11.63 -1.34
C LEU A 85 -9.66 -11.25 -0.14
N ALA A 86 -9.37 -12.19 0.77
CA ALA A 86 -8.44 -12.02 1.87
C ALA A 86 -7.05 -11.62 1.35
N TYR A 87 -6.52 -12.41 0.41
CA TYR A 87 -5.22 -12.16 -0.19
C TYR A 87 -5.22 -10.87 -1.01
N GLN A 88 -6.27 -10.59 -1.78
CA GLN A 88 -6.38 -9.35 -2.55
C GLN A 88 -6.39 -8.12 -1.64
N GLY A 89 -7.09 -8.16 -0.50
CA GLY A 89 -7.11 -7.08 0.48
C GLY A 89 -5.72 -6.79 1.04
N LEU A 90 -5.01 -7.84 1.50
CA LEU A 90 -3.65 -7.70 2.03
C LEU A 90 -2.67 -7.22 0.95
N ALA A 91 -2.76 -7.75 -0.27
CA ALA A 91 -1.96 -7.27 -1.40
C ALA A 91 -2.21 -5.79 -1.72
N SER A 92 -3.48 -5.35 -1.66
CA SER A 92 -3.84 -3.96 -1.89
C SER A 92 -3.20 -3.04 -0.86
N ARG A 93 -3.15 -3.44 0.41
CA ARG A 93 -2.47 -2.67 1.47
C ARG A 93 -0.98 -2.58 1.25
N LEU A 94 -0.31 -3.71 1.03
CA LEU A 94 1.14 -3.75 0.86
C LEU A 94 1.60 -2.94 -0.36
N TRP A 95 0.92 -3.07 -1.51
CA TRP A 95 1.23 -2.27 -2.70
C TRP A 95 0.97 -0.78 -2.48
N SER A 96 -0.17 -0.42 -1.87
CA SER A 96 -0.54 0.98 -1.63
C SER A 96 0.49 1.68 -0.74
N VAL A 97 0.82 1.09 0.41
CA VAL A 97 1.80 1.63 1.36
C VAL A 97 3.18 1.82 0.70
N ALA A 98 3.68 0.80 0.01
CA ALA A 98 5.01 0.87 -0.60
C ALA A 98 5.07 1.87 -1.76
N LEU A 99 4.05 1.91 -2.63
CA LEU A 99 3.98 2.85 -3.74
C LEU A 99 3.85 4.29 -3.28
N ALA A 100 3.02 4.57 -2.27
CA ALA A 100 2.85 5.93 -1.79
C ALA A 100 4.11 6.42 -1.08
N SER A 101 4.76 5.60 -0.25
CA SER A 101 6.06 5.97 0.33
C SER A 101 7.10 6.23 -0.77
N ALA A 102 7.24 5.33 -1.75
CA ALA A 102 8.22 5.50 -2.83
C ALA A 102 7.92 6.75 -3.70
N SER A 103 6.65 7.05 -3.94
CA SER A 103 6.25 8.17 -4.83
C SER A 103 6.19 9.50 -4.10
N VAL A 104 5.79 9.55 -2.84
CA VAL A 104 5.65 10.79 -2.06
C VAL A 104 6.95 11.14 -1.33
N LEU A 105 7.57 10.14 -0.68
CA LEU A 105 8.77 10.33 0.15
C LEU A 105 10.07 10.04 -0.60
N GLY A 106 10.00 9.44 -1.79
CA GLY A 106 11.19 9.10 -2.59
C GLY A 106 11.97 7.89 -2.05
N ALA A 107 11.38 7.12 -1.13
CA ALA A 107 12.03 5.97 -0.51
C ALA A 107 11.04 4.83 -0.25
N VAL A 108 11.54 3.60 -0.31
CA VAL A 108 10.74 2.40 -0.01
C VAL A 108 10.70 2.21 1.52
N PRO A 109 9.52 2.00 2.13
CA PRO A 109 9.44 1.84 3.57
C PRO A 109 10.03 0.49 3.96
N ARG A 110 10.58 0.38 5.18
CA ARG A 110 10.89 -0.93 5.73
C ARG A 110 9.59 -1.63 6.09
N LEU A 111 9.37 -2.76 5.42
CA LEU A 111 8.27 -3.67 5.65
C LEU A 111 8.86 -5.01 6.08
N THR A 112 9.60 -5.04 7.19
CA THR A 112 10.18 -6.28 7.71
C THR A 112 9.06 -7.20 8.20
N PRO A 113 9.00 -8.47 7.78
CA PRO A 113 7.92 -9.39 8.16
C PRO A 113 7.73 -9.55 9.67
N GLU A 114 8.81 -9.40 10.45
CA GLU A 114 8.83 -9.54 11.90
C GLU A 114 8.22 -8.32 12.62
N GLN A 115 8.24 -7.15 11.98
CA GLN A 115 7.74 -5.89 12.55
C GLN A 115 6.48 -5.38 11.86
N LEU A 116 5.98 -6.09 10.84
CA LEU A 116 4.74 -5.77 10.12
C LEU A 116 3.62 -6.70 10.61
N TYR A 117 2.69 -6.13 11.37
CA TYR A 117 1.62 -6.85 12.05
C TYR A 117 0.30 -6.73 11.30
N TRP A 118 -0.40 -7.85 11.14
CA TRP A 118 -1.69 -7.94 10.48
C TRP A 118 -2.75 -8.46 11.46
N LEU A 119 -3.94 -7.86 11.45
CA LEU A 119 -5.08 -8.30 12.27
C LEU A 119 -6.05 -9.10 11.39
N PRO A 120 -6.11 -10.45 11.52
CA PRO A 120 -6.94 -11.29 10.65
C PRO A 120 -8.44 -10.95 10.71
N GLU A 121 -8.95 -10.58 11.87
CA GLU A 121 -10.35 -10.22 12.10
C GLU A 121 -10.62 -8.72 11.90
N GLY A 122 -9.60 -7.94 11.51
CA GLY A 122 -9.70 -6.51 11.23
C GLY A 122 -10.33 -6.24 9.86
N SER A 123 -11.03 -5.11 9.73
CA SER A 123 -11.54 -4.68 8.42
C SER A 123 -10.42 -4.02 7.61
N THR A 124 -10.15 -4.50 6.39
CA THR A 124 -9.27 -3.76 5.46
C THR A 124 -9.91 -2.41 5.13
N PRO A 125 -9.20 -1.28 5.21
CA PRO A 125 -7.74 -1.14 5.34
C PRO A 125 -7.16 -0.97 6.77
N ASP A 126 -7.98 -1.02 7.82
CA ASP A 126 -7.56 -0.82 9.22
C ASP A 126 -7.04 -2.11 9.86
N ASP A 127 -6.20 -2.85 9.14
CA ASP A 127 -5.75 -4.20 9.49
C ASP A 127 -4.22 -4.39 9.46
N LEU A 128 -3.43 -3.32 9.30
CA LEU A 128 -1.97 -3.40 9.16
C LEU A 128 -1.22 -2.33 9.98
N TRP A 129 -0.24 -2.77 10.79
CA TRP A 129 0.59 -1.94 11.67
C TRP A 129 2.07 -2.24 11.49
N THR A 130 2.93 -1.25 11.73
CA THR A 130 4.37 -1.44 11.79
C THR A 130 4.94 -0.97 13.11
N THR A 131 5.92 -1.71 13.64
CA THR A 131 6.77 -1.29 14.76
C THR A 131 8.16 -0.82 14.30
N GLU A 132 8.39 -0.75 12.99
CA GLU A 132 9.61 -0.18 12.42
C GLU A 132 9.69 1.33 12.72
N PRO A 133 10.88 1.84 13.05
CA PRO A 133 11.08 3.28 13.19
C PRO A 133 10.72 4.00 11.90
N LEU A 134 10.04 5.14 12.06
CA LEU A 134 9.65 5.97 10.94
C LEU A 134 10.88 6.48 10.20
N PRO A 135 10.88 6.46 8.86
CA PRO A 135 11.94 7.12 8.14
C PRO A 135 11.89 8.62 8.45
N ALA A 136 13.00 9.14 8.99
CA ALA A 136 13.18 10.57 9.12
C ALA A 136 12.97 11.21 7.75
N ALA A 137 12.09 12.19 7.66
CA ALA A 137 11.92 12.94 6.42
C ALA A 137 13.30 13.51 6.03
N PRO A 138 13.71 13.45 4.75
CA PRO A 138 14.90 14.18 4.34
C PRO A 138 14.72 15.64 4.72
N ALA A 139 15.73 16.23 5.38
CA ALA A 139 15.70 17.64 5.75
C ALA A 139 15.31 18.48 4.51
N PRO A 140 14.48 19.54 4.65
CA PRO A 140 14.13 20.41 3.54
C PRO A 140 15.39 21.08 3.00
N GLY A 141 16.00 20.47 1.99
CA GLY A 141 17.03 21.06 1.17
C GLY A 141 16.40 21.59 -0.13
N PRO A 142 17.03 22.59 -0.77
CA PRO A 142 16.58 23.04 -2.08
C PRO A 142 16.55 21.85 -3.05
N LEU A 143 15.46 21.71 -3.80
CA LEU A 143 15.17 20.64 -4.78
C LEU A 143 16.15 20.59 -5.98
N SER A 144 17.26 21.33 -5.90
CA SER A 144 18.31 21.49 -6.90
C SER A 144 19.67 20.94 -6.47
N ALA A 145 19.80 20.40 -5.25
CA ALA A 145 21.04 19.76 -4.83
C ALA A 145 21.05 18.29 -5.26
N ASP A 146 22.13 17.89 -5.93
CA ASP A 146 22.42 16.51 -6.32
C ASP A 146 22.40 15.61 -5.06
N PRO A 147 21.53 14.58 -5.00
CA PRO A 147 21.39 13.74 -3.82
C PRO A 147 22.63 12.90 -3.49
N ASP A 148 23.58 12.76 -4.43
CA ASP A 148 24.79 11.92 -4.30
C ASP A 148 26.10 12.74 -4.13
N GLY A 149 26.00 14.01 -3.71
CA GLY A 149 27.19 14.81 -3.43
C GLY A 149 28.10 14.16 -2.37
N PRO A 150 29.42 14.03 -2.61
CA PRO A 150 30.33 13.20 -1.79
C PRO A 150 30.52 13.66 -0.34
N ASP A 151 30.07 14.87 0.01
CA ASP A 151 30.39 15.55 1.27
C ASP A 151 29.23 15.66 2.28
N ARG A 152 28.07 15.01 2.06
CA ARG A 152 26.97 15.13 3.03
C ARG A 152 27.18 14.21 4.25
N PRO A 153 27.33 14.73 5.49
CA PRO A 153 27.49 13.90 6.67
C PRO A 153 26.20 13.13 6.98
N ARG A 154 26.31 11.81 7.12
CA ARG A 154 25.19 10.91 7.44
C ARG A 154 25.02 10.84 8.97
N PRO A 155 23.80 11.03 9.52
CA PRO A 155 23.59 10.86 10.96
C PRO A 155 23.90 9.42 11.38
N THR A 156 24.76 9.29 12.39
CA THR A 156 25.16 8.02 12.98
C THR A 156 23.95 7.36 13.65
N GLY A 157 23.63 6.12 13.27
CA GLY A 157 22.49 5.35 13.80
C GLY A 157 21.21 5.35 12.95
N SER A 158 21.09 6.18 11.91
CA SER A 158 19.96 6.05 10.97
C SER A 158 20.30 5.00 9.91
N VAL A 159 19.64 3.84 9.95
CA VAL A 159 19.72 2.91 8.83
C VAL A 159 18.98 3.56 7.66
N ALA A 160 19.64 3.68 6.51
CA ALA A 160 19.05 4.33 5.34
C ALA A 160 17.88 3.53 4.76
N LEU A 161 16.88 4.22 4.24
CA LEU A 161 15.85 3.56 3.44
C LEU A 161 16.39 3.19 2.06
N PRO A 162 15.88 2.10 1.45
CA PRO A 162 16.16 1.79 0.05
C PRO A 162 15.65 2.89 -0.88
N PRO A 163 16.35 3.16 -2.00
CA PRO A 163 15.91 4.13 -3.00
C PRO A 163 14.59 3.69 -3.66
N ALA A 164 13.74 4.65 -4.04
CA ALA A 164 12.46 4.42 -4.72
C ALA A 164 12.61 3.90 -6.16
N THR A 165 13.08 2.67 -6.29
CA THR A 165 13.19 1.93 -7.56
C THR A 165 12.14 0.83 -7.62
N ALA A 166 11.70 0.47 -8.83
CA ALA A 166 10.76 -0.63 -9.01
C ALA A 166 11.28 -1.95 -8.43
N ALA A 167 12.58 -2.23 -8.58
CA ALA A 167 13.20 -3.42 -8.00
C ALA A 167 13.16 -3.43 -6.46
N ALA A 168 13.41 -2.28 -5.81
CA ALA A 168 13.32 -2.19 -4.35
C ALA A 168 11.87 -2.36 -3.86
N VAL A 169 10.90 -1.73 -4.53
CA VAL A 169 9.47 -1.89 -4.21
C VAL A 169 9.01 -3.35 -4.42
N HIS A 170 9.41 -3.98 -5.53
CA HIS A 170 9.09 -5.38 -5.81
C HIS A 170 9.66 -6.31 -4.74
N ARG A 171 10.93 -6.12 -4.33
CA ARG A 171 11.52 -6.92 -3.25
C ARG A 171 10.78 -6.72 -1.92
N ALA A 172 10.49 -5.47 -1.57
CA ALA A 172 9.85 -5.13 -0.30
C ALA A 172 8.40 -5.61 -0.19
N VAL A 173 7.69 -5.77 -1.31
CA VAL A 173 6.28 -6.21 -1.32
C VAL A 173 6.12 -7.63 -1.82
N HIS A 174 6.51 -7.89 -3.07
CA HIS A 174 6.24 -9.17 -3.72
C HIS A 174 7.08 -10.30 -3.13
N THR A 175 8.41 -10.13 -3.14
CA THR A 175 9.34 -11.18 -2.70
C THR A 175 9.30 -11.38 -1.18
N ALA A 176 9.27 -10.30 -0.40
CA ALA A 176 9.29 -10.39 1.06
C ALA A 176 7.96 -10.90 1.65
N HIS A 177 6.82 -10.63 1.00
CA HIS A 177 5.50 -10.92 1.57
C HIS A 177 4.59 -11.71 0.63
N LEU A 178 4.23 -11.16 -0.53
CA LEU A 178 3.12 -11.69 -1.32
C LEU A 178 3.35 -13.12 -1.81
N GLU A 179 4.55 -13.42 -2.31
CA GLU A 179 4.88 -14.77 -2.77
C GLU A 179 4.87 -15.81 -1.62
N PRO A 180 5.56 -15.58 -0.48
CA PRO A 180 5.47 -16.50 0.65
C PRO A 180 4.08 -16.61 1.28
N LEU A 181 3.35 -15.50 1.39
CA LEU A 181 1.99 -15.49 1.94
C LEU A 181 1.01 -16.24 1.02
N ALA A 182 1.19 -16.16 -0.30
CA ALA A 182 0.44 -16.96 -1.26
C ALA A 182 0.73 -18.45 -1.09
N HIS A 183 1.98 -18.82 -0.83
CA HIS A 183 2.36 -20.20 -0.53
C HIS A 183 1.68 -20.70 0.75
N SER A 184 1.79 -19.95 1.84
CA SER A 184 1.18 -20.26 3.13
C SER A 184 -0.35 -20.39 3.06
N LEU A 185 -1.03 -19.43 2.41
CA LEU A 185 -2.49 -19.49 2.23
C LEU A 185 -2.93 -20.75 1.47
N ARG A 186 -2.18 -21.14 0.44
CA ARG A 186 -2.49 -22.32 -0.37
C ARG A 186 -2.35 -23.64 0.38
N ALA A 187 -1.59 -23.67 1.48
CA ALA A 187 -1.55 -24.84 2.37
C ALA A 187 -2.88 -25.08 3.09
N THR A 188 -3.72 -24.04 3.26
CA THR A 188 -5.00 -24.12 3.99
C THR A 188 -6.21 -24.31 3.08
N THR A 189 -6.15 -23.75 1.87
CA THR A 189 -7.31 -23.65 0.98
C THR A 189 -6.89 -23.89 -0.47
N PRO A 190 -7.53 -24.81 -1.20
CA PRO A 190 -7.28 -24.99 -2.62
C PRO A 190 -7.61 -23.71 -3.41
N ILE A 191 -6.56 -23.04 -3.87
CA ILE A 191 -6.66 -21.84 -4.72
C ILE A 191 -5.53 -21.84 -5.75
N ALA A 192 -5.88 -21.42 -6.97
CA ALA A 192 -4.94 -21.42 -8.08
C ALA A 192 -3.85 -20.36 -7.88
N PRO A 193 -2.56 -20.68 -8.06
CA PRO A 193 -1.47 -19.69 -7.98
C PRO A 193 -1.70 -18.46 -8.88
N ALA A 194 -2.12 -18.68 -10.12
CA ALA A 194 -2.39 -17.60 -11.09
C ALA A 194 -3.53 -16.67 -10.66
N LEU A 195 -4.49 -17.16 -9.86
CA LEU A 195 -5.53 -16.31 -9.30
C LEU A 195 -4.91 -15.35 -8.27
N LEU A 196 -4.08 -15.84 -7.35
CA LEU A 196 -3.43 -14.99 -6.34
C LEU A 196 -2.48 -13.96 -7.00
N ARG A 197 -1.72 -14.38 -8.02
CA ARG A 197 -0.85 -13.46 -8.78
C ARG A 197 -1.67 -12.41 -9.54
N GLY A 198 -2.79 -12.79 -10.16
CA GLY A 198 -3.74 -11.85 -10.77
C GLY A 198 -4.34 -10.86 -9.76
N ASN A 199 -4.73 -11.32 -8.57
CA ASN A 199 -5.20 -10.45 -7.50
C ASN A 199 -4.12 -9.44 -7.07
N SER A 200 -2.87 -9.88 -6.93
CA SER A 200 -1.74 -8.99 -6.66
C SER A 200 -1.52 -7.96 -7.78
N ALA A 201 -1.58 -8.37 -9.05
CA ALA A 201 -1.41 -7.46 -10.18
C ALA A 201 -2.52 -6.39 -10.24
N SER A 202 -3.76 -6.79 -9.99
CA SER A 202 -4.91 -5.87 -9.90
C SER A 202 -4.81 -4.93 -8.69
N ALA A 203 -4.35 -5.42 -7.54
CA ALA A 203 -4.07 -4.60 -6.37
C ALA A 203 -3.00 -3.52 -6.67
N LEU A 204 -1.91 -3.90 -7.33
CA LEU A 204 -0.87 -2.99 -7.80
C LEU A 204 -1.41 -1.93 -8.77
N ALA A 205 -2.18 -2.35 -9.78
CA ALA A 205 -2.79 -1.44 -10.76
C ALA A 205 -3.76 -0.45 -10.08
N GLY A 206 -4.61 -0.94 -9.18
CA GLY A 206 -5.55 -0.13 -8.41
C GLY A 206 -4.86 0.89 -7.51
N ALA A 207 -3.81 0.48 -6.80
CA ALA A 207 -3.01 1.37 -5.95
C ALA A 207 -2.33 2.48 -6.77
N GLY A 208 -1.73 2.12 -7.92
CA GLY A 208 -1.11 3.08 -8.84
C GLY A 208 -2.12 4.10 -9.40
N ARG A 209 -3.31 3.67 -9.82
CA ARG A 209 -4.38 4.57 -10.29
C ARG A 209 -4.80 5.57 -9.21
N GLN A 210 -5.10 5.09 -8.01
CA GLN A 210 -5.52 5.95 -6.89
C GLN A 210 -4.44 6.98 -6.53
N LEU A 211 -3.17 6.56 -6.52
CA LEU A 211 -2.05 7.43 -6.21
C LEU A 211 -1.83 8.50 -7.29
N LEU A 212 -1.98 8.14 -8.57
CA LEU A 212 -1.92 9.08 -9.69
C LEU A 212 -3.06 10.11 -9.63
N ASP A 213 -4.28 9.65 -9.35
CA ASP A 213 -5.44 10.53 -9.26
C ASP A 213 -5.32 11.49 -8.08
N TRP A 214 -4.83 11.02 -6.93
CA TRP A 214 -4.49 11.89 -5.82
C TRP A 214 -3.41 12.91 -6.22
N ALA A 215 -2.30 12.48 -6.81
CA ALA A 215 -1.18 13.36 -7.14
C ALA A 215 -1.59 14.48 -8.11
N ARG A 216 -2.51 14.19 -9.04
CA ARG A 216 -3.12 15.20 -9.93
C ARG A 216 -3.95 16.22 -9.13
N ARG A 217 -4.85 15.76 -8.25
CA ARG A 217 -5.70 16.64 -7.42
C ARG A 217 -4.86 17.51 -6.47
N ALA A 218 -3.82 16.92 -5.87
CA ALA A 218 -2.89 17.59 -4.98
C ALA A 218 -1.87 18.48 -5.71
N ARG A 219 -1.90 18.54 -7.06
CA ARG A 219 -0.93 19.27 -7.90
C ARG A 219 0.52 18.93 -7.56
N ALA A 220 0.81 17.64 -7.39
CA ALA A 220 2.12 17.11 -7.01
C ALA A 220 2.80 16.40 -8.21
N PRO A 221 3.35 17.14 -9.20
CA PRO A 221 3.82 16.56 -10.47
C PRO A 221 4.95 15.54 -10.29
N ARG A 222 5.89 15.77 -9.37
CA ARG A 222 6.97 14.82 -9.07
C ARG A 222 6.44 13.50 -8.49
N ALA A 223 5.41 13.55 -7.65
CA ALA A 223 4.79 12.35 -7.11
C ALA A 223 4.00 11.60 -8.19
N ALA A 224 3.32 12.33 -9.08
CA ALA A 224 2.61 11.76 -10.23
C ALA A 224 3.59 11.04 -11.18
N GLU A 225 4.70 11.67 -11.53
CA GLU A 225 5.74 11.07 -12.38
C GLU A 225 6.31 9.79 -11.78
N ARG A 226 6.74 9.84 -10.50
CA ARG A 226 7.25 8.65 -9.81
C ARG A 226 6.22 7.53 -9.71
N ALA A 227 4.96 7.86 -9.36
CA ALA A 227 3.90 6.88 -9.28
C ALA A 227 3.63 6.20 -10.63
N ALA A 228 3.62 6.98 -11.73
CA ALA A 228 3.44 6.45 -13.08
C ALA A 228 4.59 5.52 -13.46
N THR A 229 5.84 5.98 -13.30
CA THR A 229 7.04 5.20 -13.65
C THR A 229 7.15 3.93 -12.83
N LEU A 230 6.94 3.98 -11.50
CA LEU A 230 7.01 2.80 -10.63
C LEU A 230 5.89 1.81 -10.96
N THR A 231 4.65 2.28 -11.10
CA THR A 231 3.51 1.40 -11.39
C THR A 231 3.70 0.72 -12.75
N ALA A 232 4.11 1.45 -13.78
CA ALA A 232 4.38 0.91 -15.10
C ALA A 232 5.50 -0.14 -15.05
N ALA A 233 6.63 0.17 -14.43
CA ALA A 233 7.76 -0.76 -14.31
C ALA A 233 7.40 -2.03 -13.54
N LEU A 234 6.62 -1.92 -12.45
CA LEU A 234 6.18 -3.07 -11.66
C LEU A 234 5.17 -3.94 -12.41
N LEU A 235 4.20 -3.33 -13.13
CA LEU A 235 3.24 -4.08 -13.95
C LEU A 235 3.91 -4.79 -15.13
N HIS A 236 4.99 -4.24 -15.67
CA HIS A 236 5.79 -4.84 -16.74
C HIS A 236 6.91 -5.76 -16.22
N HIS A 237 7.05 -5.92 -14.91
CA HIS A 237 8.00 -6.87 -14.33
C HIS A 237 7.69 -8.30 -14.81
N PRO A 238 8.69 -9.14 -15.15
CA PRO A 238 8.45 -10.50 -15.69
C PRO A 238 7.56 -11.39 -14.83
N GLY A 239 7.59 -11.23 -13.51
CA GLY A 239 6.74 -11.98 -12.57
C GLY A 239 5.29 -11.48 -12.45
N THR A 240 4.97 -10.31 -13.02
CA THR A 240 3.64 -9.68 -12.93
C THR A 240 2.97 -9.54 -14.30
N ARG A 241 3.75 -9.23 -15.33
CA ARG A 241 3.28 -9.02 -16.71
C ARG A 241 2.39 -10.15 -17.26
N PRO A 242 2.66 -11.46 -16.99
CA PRO A 242 1.83 -12.55 -17.50
C PRO A 242 0.40 -12.60 -16.93
N GLU A 243 0.11 -11.87 -15.86
CA GLU A 243 -1.14 -11.97 -15.11
C GLU A 243 -2.24 -11.02 -15.59
N TRP A 244 -1.90 -10.13 -16.52
CA TRP A 244 -2.80 -9.12 -17.03
C TRP A 244 -2.63 -8.86 -18.52
N THR A 245 -3.61 -8.20 -19.09
CA THR A 245 -3.63 -7.69 -20.45
C THR A 245 -4.23 -6.30 -20.44
N GLU A 246 -3.96 -5.55 -21.50
CA GLU A 246 -4.70 -4.33 -21.76
C GLU A 246 -5.92 -4.66 -22.62
N ASP A 247 -7.06 -4.06 -22.29
CA ASP A 247 -8.28 -4.10 -23.08
C ASP A 247 -8.85 -2.68 -23.12
N SER A 248 -8.99 -2.12 -24.32
CA SER A 248 -9.51 -0.76 -24.53
C SER A 248 -8.80 0.32 -23.70
N GLY A 249 -7.48 0.20 -23.53
CA GLY A 249 -6.68 1.13 -22.72
C GLY A 249 -6.77 0.90 -21.21
N ALA A 250 -7.48 -0.13 -20.76
CA ALA A 250 -7.68 -0.46 -19.36
C ALA A 250 -6.99 -1.77 -18.98
N PHE A 251 -6.54 -1.82 -17.73
CA PHE A 251 -5.99 -3.05 -17.13
C PHE A 251 -7.08 -4.11 -16.99
N ARG A 252 -6.83 -5.31 -17.51
CA ARG A 252 -7.70 -6.47 -17.40
C ARG A 252 -6.92 -7.68 -16.91
N ARG A 253 -7.40 -8.34 -15.85
CA ARG A 253 -6.73 -9.58 -15.39
C ARG A 253 -6.90 -10.71 -16.40
N ARG A 254 -5.96 -11.67 -16.37
CA ARG A 254 -6.05 -12.95 -17.07
C ARG A 254 -6.66 -14.07 -16.21
N SER A 255 -6.93 -13.78 -14.94
CA SER A 255 -7.59 -14.69 -14.00
C SER A 255 -8.77 -14.02 -13.30
N CYS A 256 -9.74 -14.82 -12.87
CA CYS A 256 -10.92 -14.34 -12.15
C CYS A 256 -10.66 -14.35 -10.64
N CYS A 257 -10.89 -13.22 -9.97
CA CYS A 257 -10.80 -13.11 -8.51
C CYS A 257 -11.97 -13.78 -7.74
N LEU A 258 -12.94 -14.38 -8.44
CA LEU A 258 -14.11 -15.03 -7.87
C LEU A 258 -15.12 -14.10 -7.17
N TYR A 259 -14.93 -12.78 -7.18
CA TYR A 259 -15.86 -11.83 -6.56
C TYR A 259 -17.31 -11.98 -7.04
N TYR A 260 -17.52 -12.34 -8.31
CA TYR A 260 -18.87 -12.58 -8.86
C TYR A 260 -19.66 -13.70 -8.15
N ARG A 261 -18.99 -14.54 -7.35
CA ARG A 261 -19.61 -15.62 -6.59
C ARG A 261 -20.11 -15.19 -5.21
N VAL A 262 -19.77 -13.98 -4.77
CA VAL A 262 -20.32 -13.40 -3.54
C VAL A 262 -21.83 -13.15 -3.76
N PRO A 263 -22.71 -13.51 -2.81
CA PRO A 263 -24.12 -13.17 -2.90
C PRO A 263 -24.35 -11.66 -3.13
N GLY A 264 -25.13 -11.32 -4.16
CA GLY A 264 -25.33 -9.91 -4.57
C GLY A 264 -24.10 -9.26 -5.23
N GLY A 265 -23.00 -9.99 -5.40
CA GLY A 265 -21.79 -9.53 -6.06
C GLY A 265 -21.92 -9.50 -7.58
N GLY A 266 -21.24 -8.54 -8.21
CA GLY A 266 -21.12 -8.43 -9.65
C GLY A 266 -19.72 -8.81 -10.14
N LEU A 267 -19.38 -8.33 -11.33
CA LEU A 267 -18.00 -8.36 -11.79
C LEU A 267 -17.18 -7.28 -11.05
N CYS A 268 -15.94 -7.61 -10.71
CA CYS A 268 -14.96 -6.65 -10.21
C CYS A 268 -14.45 -5.73 -11.34
N GLY A 269 -13.88 -4.56 -11.00
CA GLY A 269 -13.41 -3.59 -11.98
C GLY A 269 -12.33 -4.08 -12.97
N ASP A 270 -11.49 -5.04 -12.58
CA ASP A 270 -10.44 -5.61 -13.44
C ASP A 270 -10.79 -7.03 -13.92
N CYS A 271 -12.08 -7.36 -14.11
CA CYS A 271 -12.52 -8.73 -14.39
C CYS A 271 -12.03 -9.27 -15.73
N VAL A 272 -11.67 -10.55 -15.76
CA VAL A 272 -11.39 -11.30 -17.00
C VAL A 272 -12.67 -11.72 -17.74
N LEU A 273 -13.85 -11.52 -17.13
CA LEU A 273 -15.14 -11.92 -17.68
C LEU A 273 -15.89 -10.66 -18.14
N ASP A 274 -16.60 -10.75 -19.26
CA ASP A 274 -17.42 -9.64 -19.78
C ASP A 274 -18.85 -9.65 -19.19
N ARG A 275 -19.26 -10.80 -18.66
CA ARG A 275 -20.54 -11.00 -17.95
C ARG A 275 -20.38 -12.05 -16.86
N PRO A 276 -21.11 -11.94 -15.73
CA PRO A 276 -21.15 -12.99 -14.72
C PRO A 276 -21.59 -14.31 -15.35
N PRO A 277 -20.87 -15.42 -15.10
CA PRO A 277 -21.36 -16.74 -15.47
C PRO A 277 -22.72 -16.98 -14.82
N ARG A 278 -23.66 -17.58 -15.54
CA ARG A 278 -24.92 -18.01 -14.95
C ARG A 278 -24.59 -19.00 -13.84
N THR A 279 -25.00 -18.71 -12.61
CA THR A 279 -24.99 -19.69 -11.53
C THR A 279 -26.03 -20.73 -11.90
N GLY A 280 -25.59 -21.92 -12.32
CA GLY A 280 -26.50 -23.03 -12.57
C GLY A 280 -27.24 -23.36 -11.29
N THR A 281 -28.56 -23.21 -11.31
CA THR A 281 -29.46 -24.04 -10.51
C THR A 281 -29.76 -25.27 -11.36
N ASP A 282 -28.96 -26.33 -11.17
CA ASP A 282 -29.35 -27.70 -11.49
C ASP A 282 -29.14 -28.53 -10.21
#